data_AF-A0A0C9RIK6-F1
#
_entry.id   AF-A0A0C9RIK6-F1
#
_cell.length_a   1.000
_cell.length_b   1.000
_cell.length_c   1.000
_cell.angle_alpha   90.00
_cell.angle_beta   90.00
_cell.angle_gamma   90.00
#
_symmetry.space_group_name_H-M   'P 1'
#
loop_
_entity.id
_entity.type
_entity.pdbx_description
1 polymer ?
#
loop_
_entity_poly.entity_id
_entity_poly.type
_entity_poly.pdbx_seq_one_letter_code
_entity_poly.pdbx_strand_id
1 'polypeptide(L)'
;MVMYQHRKKRFDAVDLDPYGCPSIFLDGAVQCLANGGLLLVTATDMAVLAGNSPETCFVKYGAVSLKSKACHEIALRILLQHIAAHAGRYGRYIVPLLSVSVDFYIRVFVRIYTGQIKCKENTSNLGMIYQCTGCETMTIHPLGMKKLNAGCKLPVGPPVDQLCKFCRYKHHMGGPIWLGPLHDQAFVKQLLDSIETLELATSKRLIGVLSVIGEELDTPLYYVLDRLMSIVRCDTPSMVKFRSGLLNAGYNVSFSHANKLSIKTNAPAEIVWNVVKAWEKMHPAKREKLGKESPALAILTAQPTIEISFDLHPAANPESRKLHMQRFQVNPTANWGPGARSTTIVDPREKTSKRQRNQNKHKKKHQHISPSDSPPPKQQKSNV
;
A
#
# COMPACT_ATOMS: atom_id res chain seq x y z
N MET A 1 -20.38 -2.69 31.61
CA MET A 1 -19.69 -2.21 30.39
C MET A 1 -18.35 -1.60 30.79
N VAL A 2 -17.22 -2.03 30.18
CA VAL A 2 -15.84 -1.62 30.54
C VAL A 2 -15.67 -0.09 30.70
N MET A 3 -16.44 0.70 29.94
CA MET A 3 -16.54 2.16 30.05
C MET A 3 -16.81 2.68 31.47
N TYR A 4 -17.56 1.95 32.29
CA TYR A 4 -17.93 2.40 33.64
C TYR A 4 -16.85 2.11 34.68
N GLN A 5 -16.06 1.06 34.49
CA GLN A 5 -15.07 0.62 35.50
C GLN A 5 -13.80 1.50 35.49
N HIS A 6 -13.42 2.06 34.34
CA HIS A 6 -12.18 2.85 34.20
C HIS A 6 -12.40 4.35 33.92
N ARG A 7 -13.63 4.86 34.06
CA ARG A 7 -13.89 6.31 33.88
C ARG A 7 -13.05 7.19 34.82
N LYS A 8 -12.71 6.69 36.02
CA LYS A 8 -11.92 7.39 37.04
C LYS A 8 -10.39 7.23 36.89
N LYS A 9 -9.90 6.22 36.17
CA LYS A 9 -8.48 5.96 35.91
C LYS A 9 -8.31 5.60 34.43
N ARG A 10 -7.97 6.59 33.62
CA ARG A 10 -7.71 6.42 32.18
C ARG A 10 -6.21 6.23 31.94
N PHE A 11 -5.87 5.56 30.85
CA PHE A 11 -4.47 5.35 30.45
C PHE A 11 -3.99 6.47 29.53
N ASP A 12 -2.74 6.92 29.69
CA ASP A 12 -2.12 7.88 28.76
C ASP A 12 -1.66 7.21 27.46
N ALA A 13 -1.32 5.93 27.52
CA ALA A 13 -0.95 5.12 26.37
C ALA A 13 -1.51 3.70 26.47
N VAL A 14 -1.89 3.13 25.33
CA VAL A 14 -2.32 1.72 25.18
C VAL A 14 -1.66 1.14 23.95
N ASP A 15 -1.03 -0.03 24.09
CA ASP A 15 -0.44 -0.78 22.99
C ASP A 15 -1.19 -2.08 22.75
N LEU A 16 -1.76 -2.24 21.56
CA LEU A 16 -2.43 -3.44 21.10
C LEU A 16 -1.53 -4.19 20.12
N ASP A 17 -0.95 -5.30 20.58
CA ASP A 17 -0.14 -6.19 19.75
C ASP A 17 -0.64 -7.65 19.79
N PRO A 18 -1.83 -7.93 19.22
CA PRO A 18 -2.36 -9.29 19.19
C PRO A 18 -1.81 -10.11 18.01
N TYR A 19 -1.89 -11.44 18.15
CA TYR A 19 -1.73 -12.35 17.02
C TYR A 19 -2.91 -12.21 16.05
N GLY A 20 -2.64 -11.70 14.86
CA GLY A 20 -3.59 -11.47 13.78
C GLY A 20 -4.22 -10.09 13.83
N CYS A 21 -5.53 -10.07 14.06
CA CYS A 21 -6.40 -8.90 13.89
C CYS A 21 -6.72 -8.24 15.25
N PRO A 22 -6.60 -6.89 15.37
CA PRO A 22 -6.82 -6.19 16.63
C PRO A 22 -8.27 -5.81 16.92
N SER A 23 -9.22 -6.06 16.01
CA SER A 23 -10.58 -5.50 16.03
C SER A 23 -11.33 -5.72 17.34
N ILE A 24 -11.25 -6.91 17.94
CA ILE A 24 -11.99 -7.25 19.17
C ILE A 24 -11.56 -6.42 20.39
N PHE A 25 -10.36 -5.81 20.35
CA PHE A 25 -9.81 -5.01 21.45
C PHE A 25 -10.05 -3.51 21.26
N LEU A 26 -10.43 -3.06 20.06
CA LEU A 26 -10.48 -1.64 19.72
C LEU A 26 -11.49 -0.88 20.55
N ASP A 27 -12.70 -1.43 20.76
CA ASP A 27 -13.73 -0.75 21.55
C ASP A 27 -13.24 -0.49 22.98
N GLY A 28 -12.59 -1.46 23.62
CA GLY A 28 -12.02 -1.30 24.96
C GLY A 28 -10.90 -0.26 24.99
N ALA A 29 -9.98 -0.34 24.03
CA ALA A 29 -8.82 0.55 23.96
C ALA A 29 -9.19 2.01 23.72
N VAL A 30 -10.12 2.28 22.78
CA VAL A 30 -10.57 3.67 22.52
C VAL A 30 -11.37 4.23 23.68
N GLN A 31 -11.96 3.41 24.54
CA GLN A 31 -12.73 3.86 25.70
C GLN A 31 -11.85 4.14 26.93
N CYS A 32 -10.81 3.33 27.17
CA CYS A 32 -9.98 3.46 28.37
C CYS A 32 -8.90 4.55 28.29
N LEU A 33 -8.59 5.05 27.09
CA LEU A 33 -7.59 6.11 26.89
C LEU A 33 -8.03 7.47 27.42
N ALA A 34 -7.11 8.22 27.99
CA ALA A 34 -7.26 9.63 28.35
C ALA A 34 -7.50 10.49 27.10
N ASN A 35 -8.02 11.71 27.29
CA ASN A 35 -8.19 12.64 26.17
C ASN A 35 -6.81 13.11 25.69
N GLY A 36 -6.47 12.85 24.43
CA GLY A 36 -5.12 13.06 23.90
C GLY A 36 -4.14 11.90 24.14
N GLY A 37 -4.62 10.79 24.71
CA GLY A 37 -3.81 9.59 24.92
C GLY A 37 -3.37 8.92 23.61
N LEU A 38 -2.27 8.17 23.69
CA LEU A 38 -1.63 7.49 22.57
C LEU A 38 -2.14 6.05 22.44
N LEU A 39 -2.66 5.70 21.26
CA LEU A 39 -3.02 4.33 20.91
C LEU A 39 -2.03 3.79 19.87
N LEU A 40 -1.40 2.68 20.20
CA LEU A 40 -0.56 1.90 19.29
C LEU A 40 -1.32 0.65 18.91
N VAL A 41 -1.42 0.36 17.61
CA VAL A 41 -2.13 -0.82 17.12
C VAL A 41 -1.29 -1.54 16.09
N THR A 42 -1.05 -2.83 16.34
CA THR A 42 -0.38 -3.74 15.41
C THR A 42 -1.39 -4.70 14.80
N ALA A 43 -1.30 -4.91 13.48
CA ALA A 43 -2.02 -5.97 12.79
C ALA A 43 -1.03 -6.84 12.01
N THR A 44 -1.06 -8.14 12.28
CA THR A 44 -0.14 -9.13 11.70
C THR A 44 -0.83 -10.01 10.64
N ASP A 45 -2.15 -9.87 10.43
CA ASP A 45 -2.90 -10.63 9.41
C ASP A 45 -2.87 -9.99 8.02
N MET A 46 -1.66 -9.62 7.57
CA MET A 46 -1.41 -8.97 6.28
C MET A 46 -1.94 -9.76 5.08
N ALA A 47 -2.07 -11.08 5.15
CA ALA A 47 -2.68 -11.86 4.08
C ALA A 47 -4.14 -11.42 3.80
N VAL A 48 -4.90 -11.11 4.85
CA VAL A 48 -6.28 -10.60 4.73
C VAL A 48 -6.25 -9.16 4.22
N LEU A 49 -5.47 -8.31 4.87
CA LEU A 49 -5.38 -6.88 4.55
C LEU A 49 -4.75 -6.58 3.18
N ALA A 50 -3.96 -7.49 2.62
CA ALA A 50 -3.37 -7.36 1.28
C ALA A 50 -4.28 -7.87 0.14
N GLY A 51 -5.52 -8.24 0.45
CA GLY A 51 -6.55 -8.57 -0.54
C GLY A 51 -6.65 -10.04 -0.94
N ASN A 52 -6.05 -10.98 -0.19
CA ASN A 52 -6.19 -12.41 -0.53
C ASN A 52 -7.60 -12.95 -0.24
N SER A 53 -8.25 -12.42 0.80
CA SER A 53 -9.56 -12.85 1.30
C SER A 53 -10.42 -11.61 1.58
N PRO A 54 -10.98 -10.96 0.55
CA PRO A 54 -11.74 -9.71 0.69
C PRO A 54 -12.96 -9.84 1.61
N GLU A 55 -13.65 -10.99 1.60
CA GLU A 55 -14.76 -11.30 2.50
C GLU A 55 -14.31 -11.37 3.97
N THR A 56 -13.15 -11.96 4.23
CA THR A 56 -12.57 -12.00 5.57
C THR A 56 -12.13 -10.60 6.02
N CYS A 57 -11.60 -9.78 5.10
CA CYS A 57 -11.24 -8.39 5.37
C CYS A 57 -12.48 -7.58 5.75
N PHE A 58 -13.60 -7.79 5.06
CA PHE A 58 -14.86 -7.12 5.37
C PHE A 58 -15.37 -7.48 6.77
N VAL A 59 -15.41 -8.77 7.12
CA VAL A 59 -15.86 -9.22 8.45
C VAL A 59 -15.01 -8.65 9.58
N LYS A 60 -13.69 -8.62 9.40
CA LYS A 60 -12.75 -8.16 10.44
C LYS A 60 -12.66 -6.64 10.54
N TYR A 61 -12.52 -5.97 9.41
CA TYR A 61 -12.13 -4.56 9.33
C TYR A 61 -13.25 -3.63 8.83
N GLY A 62 -14.38 -4.18 8.39
CA GLY A 62 -15.46 -3.40 7.78
C GLY A 62 -15.07 -2.77 6.44
N ALA A 63 -14.08 -3.34 5.74
CA ALA A 63 -13.58 -2.84 4.45
C ALA A 63 -13.19 -3.98 3.51
N VAL A 64 -13.33 -3.76 2.21
CA VAL A 64 -12.92 -4.69 1.16
C VAL A 64 -11.53 -4.30 0.66
N SER A 65 -10.52 -5.12 0.95
CA SER A 65 -9.17 -4.91 0.42
C SER A 65 -9.03 -5.38 -1.02
N LEU A 66 -8.15 -4.73 -1.78
CA LEU A 66 -7.85 -5.04 -3.19
C LEU A 66 -6.46 -5.65 -3.34
N LYS A 67 -6.33 -6.61 -4.26
CA LYS A 67 -5.03 -7.13 -4.69
C LYS A 67 -4.32 -6.06 -5.50
N SER A 68 -3.34 -5.43 -4.86
CA SER A 68 -2.66 -4.26 -5.38
C SER A 68 -1.17 -4.29 -5.04
N LYS A 69 -0.35 -3.65 -5.88
CA LYS A 69 1.06 -3.40 -5.55
C LYS A 69 1.24 -2.40 -4.40
N ALA A 70 0.22 -1.59 -4.13
CA ALA A 70 0.12 -0.71 -2.97
C ALA A 70 -0.64 -1.36 -1.79
N CYS A 71 -0.75 -2.69 -1.74
CA CYS A 71 -1.51 -3.42 -0.72
C CYS A 71 -1.09 -3.07 0.72
N HIS A 72 0.20 -2.81 0.96
CA HIS A 72 0.68 -2.43 2.29
C HIS A 72 0.16 -1.06 2.74
N GLU A 73 0.07 -0.08 1.83
CA GLU A 73 -0.54 1.21 2.16
C GLU A 73 -2.06 1.11 2.27
N ILE A 74 -2.71 0.32 1.42
CA ILE A 74 -4.14 0.01 1.55
C ILE A 74 -4.42 -0.61 2.92
N ALA A 75 -3.58 -1.54 3.38
CA ALA A 75 -3.70 -2.16 4.69
C ALA A 75 -3.60 -1.14 5.85
N LEU A 76 -2.61 -0.24 5.81
CA LEU A 76 -2.47 0.85 6.79
C LEU A 76 -3.72 1.74 6.80
N ARG A 77 -4.22 2.11 5.63
CA ARG A 77 -5.41 2.97 5.49
C ARG A 77 -6.70 2.26 5.93
N ILE A 78 -6.83 0.94 5.73
CA ILE A 78 -7.92 0.13 6.28
C ILE A 78 -7.83 0.07 7.81
N LEU A 79 -6.64 -0.12 8.38
CA LEU A 79 -6.50 -0.15 9.83
C LEU A 79 -6.88 1.20 10.46
N LEU A 80 -6.43 2.31 9.89
CA LEU A 80 -6.80 3.66 10.34
C LEU A 80 -8.31 3.91 10.24
N GLN A 81 -8.95 3.54 9.13
CA GLN A 81 -10.40 3.71 8.98
C GLN A 81 -11.16 2.90 10.03
N HIS A 82 -10.68 1.69 10.31
CA HIS A 82 -11.31 0.80 11.28
C HIS A 82 -11.20 1.37 12.70
N ILE A 83 -10.03 1.87 13.10
CA ILE A 83 -9.85 2.55 14.39
C ILE A 83 -10.73 3.81 14.47
N ALA A 84 -10.79 4.60 13.39
CA ALA A 84 -11.63 5.80 13.33
C ALA A 84 -13.12 5.48 13.51
N ALA A 85 -13.60 4.38 12.90
CA ALA A 85 -14.97 3.92 13.04
C ALA A 85 -15.29 3.49 14.48
N HIS A 86 -14.39 2.75 15.13
CA HIS A 86 -14.54 2.37 16.54
C HIS A 86 -14.53 3.59 17.48
N ALA A 87 -13.59 4.52 17.31
CA ALA A 87 -13.54 5.75 18.11
C ALA A 87 -14.80 6.61 17.92
N GLY A 88 -15.29 6.75 16.68
CA GLY A 88 -16.43 7.58 16.33
C GLY A 88 -17.73 7.20 17.03
N ARG A 89 -17.97 5.90 17.25
CA ARG A 89 -19.14 5.40 18.01
C ARG A 89 -19.23 5.95 19.44
N TYR A 90 -18.11 6.36 20.00
CA TYR A 90 -18.01 6.89 21.37
C TYR A 90 -17.79 8.41 21.40
N GLY A 91 -18.03 9.12 20.29
CA GLY A 91 -17.80 10.56 20.20
C GLY A 91 -16.31 10.96 20.28
N ARG A 92 -15.43 10.04 19.89
CA ARG A 92 -13.97 10.24 19.87
C ARG A 92 -13.44 10.17 18.44
N TYR A 93 -12.36 10.91 18.17
CA TYR A 93 -11.73 10.95 16.86
C TYR A 93 -10.23 10.65 16.98
N ILE A 94 -9.64 10.19 15.87
CA ILE A 94 -8.23 9.84 15.80
C ILE A 94 -7.42 10.93 15.10
N VAL A 95 -6.17 11.08 15.51
CA VAL A 95 -5.14 11.84 14.78
C VAL A 95 -3.97 10.89 14.54
N PRO A 96 -3.76 10.41 13.31
CA PRO A 96 -2.60 9.59 12.97
C PRO A 96 -1.30 10.36 13.18
N LEU A 97 -0.35 9.75 13.90
CA LEU A 97 0.99 10.29 14.10
C LEU A 97 2.01 9.60 13.20
N LEU A 98 1.92 8.27 13.08
CA LEU A 98 2.86 7.45 12.33
C LEU A 98 2.18 6.14 11.94
N SER A 99 2.36 5.70 10.69
CA SER A 99 1.78 4.46 10.16
C SER A 99 2.85 3.70 9.39
N VAL A 100 3.30 2.54 9.89
CA VAL A 100 4.44 1.83 9.33
C VAL A 100 4.07 0.42 8.87
N SER A 101 4.48 0.07 7.65
CA SER A 101 4.53 -1.31 7.18
C SER A 101 5.94 -1.85 7.40
N VAL A 102 6.08 -2.83 8.28
CA VAL A 102 7.37 -3.36 8.71
C VAL A 102 7.36 -4.87 8.61
N ASP A 103 8.21 -5.41 7.73
CA ASP A 103 8.42 -6.84 7.54
C ASP A 103 7.13 -7.59 7.14
N PHE A 104 6.39 -8.11 8.11
CA PHE A 104 5.17 -8.90 7.91
C PHE A 104 3.95 -8.37 8.67
N TYR A 105 4.07 -7.18 9.26
CA TYR A 105 3.00 -6.54 10.01
C TYR A 105 2.88 -5.07 9.65
N ILE A 106 1.74 -4.50 9.98
CA ILE A 106 1.54 -3.06 9.97
C ILE A 106 1.32 -2.58 11.39
N ARG A 107 1.78 -1.35 11.67
CA ARG A 107 1.60 -0.71 12.97
C ARG A 107 1.23 0.75 12.78
N VAL A 108 0.22 1.20 13.52
CA VAL A 108 -0.23 2.60 13.50
C VAL A 108 -0.19 3.18 14.90
N PHE A 109 0.17 4.46 14.98
CA PHE A 109 0.28 5.25 16.18
C PHE A 109 -0.67 6.42 16.02
N VAL A 110 -1.70 6.51 16.87
CA VAL A 110 -2.73 7.53 16.76
C VAL A 110 -2.99 8.17 18.12
N ARG A 111 -3.28 9.48 18.15
CA ARG A 111 -3.85 10.12 19.34
C ARG A 111 -5.37 10.06 19.31
N ILE A 112 -5.98 9.79 20.46
CA ILE A 112 -7.44 9.73 20.59
C ILE A 112 -7.95 10.92 21.40
N TYR A 113 -8.80 11.73 20.78
CA TYR A 113 -9.42 12.90 21.40
C TYR A 113 -10.95 12.76 21.47
N THR A 114 -11.58 13.55 22.33
CA THR A 114 -13.03 13.65 22.46
C THR A 114 -13.53 14.84 21.66
N GLY A 115 -14.53 14.66 20.80
CA GLY A 115 -15.08 15.76 20.02
C GLY A 115 -16.04 15.31 18.93
N GLN A 116 -17.34 15.53 19.14
CA GLN A 116 -18.38 15.05 18.24
C GLN A 116 -18.33 15.68 16.84
N ILE A 117 -17.99 16.97 16.74
CA ILE A 117 -17.88 17.67 15.46
C ILE A 117 -16.79 17.02 14.59
N LYS A 118 -15.60 16.81 15.16
CA LYS A 118 -14.49 16.15 14.46
C LYS A 118 -14.79 14.69 14.13
N CYS A 119 -15.61 13.99 14.91
CA CYS A 119 -16.08 12.65 14.53
C CYS A 119 -16.87 12.67 13.22
N LYS A 120 -17.72 13.69 13.02
CA LYS A 120 -18.50 13.86 11.77
C LYS A 120 -17.59 14.19 10.58
N GLU A 121 -16.44 14.81 10.81
CA GLU A 121 -15.46 15.07 9.76
C GLU A 121 -14.74 13.81 9.27
N ASN A 122 -14.77 12.70 10.02
CA ASN A 122 -14.13 11.44 9.61
C ASN A 122 -14.62 10.96 8.24
N THR A 123 -15.90 11.16 7.91
CA THR A 123 -16.47 10.79 6.61
C THR A 123 -15.71 11.43 5.44
N SER A 124 -15.18 12.64 5.63
CA SER A 124 -14.37 13.33 4.62
C SER A 124 -12.95 12.77 4.48
N ASN A 125 -12.50 11.98 5.47
CA ASN A 125 -11.24 11.25 5.45
C ASN A 125 -11.43 9.79 5.02
N LEU A 126 -12.60 9.40 4.51
CA LEU A 126 -12.86 8.06 4.00
C LEU A 126 -13.09 8.08 2.50
N GLY A 127 -12.72 7.00 1.82
CA GLY A 127 -12.99 6.85 0.40
C GLY A 127 -12.97 5.42 -0.11
N MET A 128 -13.63 5.22 -1.25
CA MET A 128 -13.61 3.98 -2.02
C MET A 128 -12.52 4.04 -3.08
N ILE A 129 -11.95 2.87 -3.41
CA ILE A 129 -10.94 2.72 -4.46
C ILE A 129 -11.58 1.98 -5.65
N TYR A 130 -11.37 2.51 -6.84
CA TYR A 130 -11.66 1.87 -8.11
C TYR A 130 -10.34 1.53 -8.79
N GLN A 131 -10.00 0.25 -8.89
CA GLN A 131 -8.77 -0.23 -9.51
C GLN A 131 -9.09 -0.86 -10.87
N CYS A 132 -8.48 -0.36 -11.94
CA CYS A 132 -8.62 -0.98 -13.25
C CYS A 132 -8.03 -2.40 -13.27
N THR A 133 -8.75 -3.35 -13.86
CA THR A 133 -8.33 -4.76 -13.99
C THR A 133 -7.26 -4.98 -15.05
N GLY A 134 -7.09 -4.04 -15.99
CA GLY A 134 -6.07 -4.11 -17.04
C GLY A 134 -4.78 -3.38 -16.66
N CYS A 135 -4.85 -2.06 -16.51
CA CYS A 135 -3.68 -1.20 -16.28
C CYS A 135 -3.40 -0.92 -14.79
N GLU A 136 -4.21 -1.43 -13.86
CA GLU A 136 -4.07 -1.24 -12.42
C GLU A 136 -4.11 0.22 -11.93
N THR A 137 -4.48 1.18 -12.80
CA THR A 137 -4.71 2.55 -12.39
C THR A 137 -5.80 2.62 -11.34
N MET A 138 -5.55 3.40 -10.29
CA MET A 138 -6.47 3.58 -9.17
C MET A 138 -7.10 4.97 -9.22
N THR A 139 -8.41 5.01 -9.01
CA THR A 139 -9.18 6.22 -8.82
C THR A 139 -9.85 6.16 -7.47
N ILE A 140 -9.70 7.22 -6.68
CA ILE A 140 -10.28 7.31 -5.34
C ILE A 140 -11.53 8.17 -5.40
N HIS A 141 -12.59 7.69 -4.75
CA HIS A 141 -13.81 8.44 -4.57
C HIS A 141 -14.03 8.68 -3.08
N PRO A 142 -13.97 9.94 -2.61
CA PRO A 142 -14.23 10.23 -1.20
C PRO A 142 -15.67 9.83 -0.83
N LEU A 143 -15.91 9.53 0.44
CA LEU A 143 -17.27 9.33 0.98
C LEU A 143 -17.89 10.65 1.43
N GLY A 144 -17.07 11.69 1.60
CA GLY A 144 -17.49 13.00 2.07
C GLY A 144 -16.54 14.10 1.64
N MET A 145 -17.07 15.32 1.47
CA MET A 145 -16.29 16.52 1.23
C MET A 145 -16.55 17.53 2.35
N LYS A 146 -15.51 18.20 2.85
CA LYS A 146 -15.66 19.24 3.86
C LYS A 146 -16.40 20.45 3.27
N LYS A 147 -17.44 20.94 3.96
CA LYS A 147 -18.07 22.23 3.65
C LYS A 147 -17.30 23.35 4.35
N LEU A 148 -17.24 24.53 3.70
CA LEU A 148 -16.67 25.75 4.29
C LEU A 148 -17.39 26.16 5.59
N ASN A 149 -18.72 25.98 5.67
CA ASN A 149 -19.56 26.46 6.77
C ASN A 149 -20.06 25.33 7.69
N ALA A 150 -19.19 24.38 8.02
CA ALA A 150 -19.46 23.16 8.79
C ALA A 150 -20.35 22.10 8.09
N GLY A 151 -20.09 20.83 8.43
CA GLY A 151 -20.77 19.67 7.86
C GLY A 151 -20.06 19.03 6.66
N CYS A 152 -20.66 17.94 6.17
CA CYS A 152 -20.14 17.15 5.06
C CYS A 152 -21.05 17.28 3.84
N LYS A 153 -20.49 17.44 2.64
CA LYS A 153 -21.20 17.36 1.35
C LYS A 153 -20.95 15.98 0.76
N LEU A 154 -22.01 15.36 0.22
CA LEU A 154 -21.90 14.11 -0.53
C LEU A 154 -21.24 14.39 -1.89
N PRO A 155 -20.21 13.61 -2.28
CA PRO A 155 -19.65 13.70 -3.62
C PRO A 155 -20.61 13.14 -4.66
N VAL A 156 -20.54 13.69 -5.87
CA VAL A 156 -21.32 13.23 -7.03
C VAL A 156 -20.51 12.15 -7.74
N GLY A 157 -21.17 11.06 -8.12
CA GLY A 157 -20.56 9.92 -8.80
C GLY A 157 -21.34 9.46 -10.02
N PRO A 158 -20.83 8.46 -10.75
CA PRO A 158 -19.63 7.66 -10.44
C PRO A 158 -18.30 8.40 -10.77
N PRO A 159 -17.19 8.05 -10.08
CA PRO A 159 -15.86 8.65 -10.31
C PRO A 159 -15.15 8.10 -11.57
N VAL A 160 -15.64 6.98 -12.10
CA VAL A 160 -15.10 6.29 -13.26
C VAL A 160 -16.25 5.79 -14.12
N ASP A 161 -16.05 5.72 -15.43
CA ASP A 161 -16.98 5.08 -16.36
C ASP A 161 -16.94 3.55 -16.22
N GLN A 162 -17.83 2.87 -16.95
CA GLN A 162 -17.88 1.42 -17.04
C GLN A 162 -16.53 0.80 -17.45
N LEU A 163 -15.79 1.49 -18.34
CA LEU A 163 -14.51 1.06 -18.87
C LEU A 163 -13.43 2.11 -18.57
N CYS A 164 -12.23 1.65 -18.26
CA CYS A 164 -11.09 2.50 -17.97
C CYS A 164 -10.74 3.40 -19.16
N LYS A 165 -10.55 4.71 -18.90
CA LYS A 165 -10.17 5.68 -19.92
C LYS A 165 -8.83 5.37 -20.62
N PHE A 166 -7.95 4.62 -19.97
CA PHE A 166 -6.60 4.32 -20.49
C PHE A 166 -6.51 3.02 -21.28
N CYS A 167 -7.17 1.97 -20.80
CA CYS A 167 -7.01 0.63 -21.39
C CYS A 167 -8.32 -0.07 -21.73
N ARG A 168 -9.48 0.53 -21.45
CA ARG A 168 -10.83 0.01 -21.75
C ARG A 168 -11.24 -1.25 -20.97
N TYR A 169 -10.51 -1.62 -19.92
CA TYR A 169 -10.89 -2.72 -19.02
C TYR A 169 -11.83 -2.24 -17.90
N LYS A 170 -12.56 -3.16 -17.29
CA LYS A 170 -13.45 -2.89 -16.13
C LYS A 170 -12.64 -2.57 -14.86
N HIS A 171 -13.34 -2.13 -13.82
CA HIS A 171 -12.75 -1.79 -12.51
C HIS A 171 -13.21 -2.77 -11.42
N HIS A 172 -12.30 -3.10 -10.51
CA HIS A 172 -12.65 -3.61 -9.19
C HIS A 172 -12.92 -2.45 -8.23
N MET A 173 -13.82 -2.65 -7.28
CA MET A 173 -14.12 -1.68 -6.23
C MET A 173 -13.70 -2.24 -4.87
N GLY A 174 -13.08 -1.41 -4.04
CA GLY A 174 -12.70 -1.73 -2.66
C GLY A 174 -12.78 -0.53 -1.73
N GLY A 175 -12.50 -0.74 -0.45
CA GLY A 175 -12.63 0.23 0.63
C GLY A 175 -13.79 -0.07 1.59
N PRO A 176 -14.17 0.89 2.45
CA PRO A 176 -13.55 2.23 2.55
C PRO A 176 -12.11 2.16 3.08
N ILE A 177 -11.31 3.15 2.72
CA ILE A 177 -9.95 3.37 3.24
C ILE A 177 -9.83 4.78 3.81
N TRP A 178 -8.91 4.97 4.77
CA TRP A 178 -8.53 6.30 5.23
C TRP A 178 -7.79 7.09 4.14
N LEU A 179 -8.28 8.28 3.80
CA LEU A 179 -7.70 9.19 2.82
C LEU A 179 -6.86 10.31 3.45
N GLY A 180 -7.04 10.56 4.75
CA GLY A 180 -6.26 11.56 5.46
C GLY A 180 -4.77 11.19 5.58
N PRO A 181 -3.99 12.04 6.26
CA PRO A 181 -2.57 11.81 6.47
C PRO A 181 -2.29 10.47 7.17
N LEU A 182 -1.23 9.79 6.75
CA LEU A 182 -0.70 8.60 7.43
C LEU A 182 0.24 8.95 8.58
N HIS A 183 0.85 10.14 8.51
CA HIS A 183 1.94 10.59 9.36
C HIS A 183 1.72 12.06 9.73
N ASP A 184 2.14 12.40 10.93
CA ASP A 184 2.36 13.78 11.34
C ASP A 184 3.85 14.11 11.11
N GLN A 185 4.13 15.02 10.17
CA GLN A 185 5.50 15.34 9.78
C GLN A 185 6.30 16.02 10.90
N ALA A 186 5.64 16.80 11.76
CA ALA A 186 6.30 17.41 12.92
C ALA A 186 6.67 16.34 13.95
N PHE A 187 5.79 15.38 14.19
CA PHE A 187 6.07 14.23 15.04
C PHE A 187 7.21 13.37 14.50
N VAL A 188 7.23 13.08 13.19
CA VAL A 188 8.32 12.31 12.55
C VAL A 188 9.66 13.01 12.70
N LYS A 189 9.71 14.33 12.50
CA LYS A 189 10.93 15.12 12.70
C LYS A 189 11.41 15.07 14.15
N GLN A 190 10.52 15.32 15.11
CA GLN A 190 10.86 15.24 16.54
C GLN A 190 11.36 13.84 16.93
N LEU A 191 10.79 12.78 16.35
CA LEU A 191 11.21 11.42 16.59
C LEU A 191 12.62 11.15 16.04
N LEU A 192 12.94 11.65 14.85
CA LEU A 192 14.29 11.58 14.28
C LEU A 192 15.31 12.27 15.19
N ASP A 193 15.03 13.51 15.62
CA ASP A 193 15.90 14.27 16.51
C ASP A 193 16.11 13.56 17.86
N SER A 194 15.06 12.93 18.39
CA SER A 194 15.13 12.20 19.67
C SER A 194 15.98 10.93 19.59
N ILE A 195 15.96 10.22 18.44
CA ILE A 195 16.71 8.97 18.27
C ILE A 195 18.22 9.20 18.35
N GLU A 196 18.72 10.37 17.96
CA GLU A 196 20.15 10.70 18.05
C GLU A 196 20.68 10.66 19.49
N THR A 197 19.80 10.89 20.46
CA THR A 197 20.14 10.90 21.90
C THR A 197 19.90 9.55 22.60
N LEU A 198 19.28 8.59 21.91
CA LEU A 198 18.91 7.30 22.49
C LEU A 198 19.82 6.17 21.97
N GLU A 199 20.38 5.38 22.89
CA GLU A 199 21.15 4.20 22.55
C GLU A 199 20.23 3.00 22.23
N LEU A 200 19.77 2.94 20.99
CA LEU A 200 18.96 1.82 20.49
C LEU A 200 19.76 0.93 19.55
N ALA A 201 19.74 -0.38 19.78
CA ALA A 201 20.38 -1.37 18.89
C ALA A 201 19.86 -1.29 17.43
N THR A 202 18.63 -0.81 17.24
CA THR A 202 17.98 -0.66 15.93
C THR A 202 18.00 0.78 15.39
N SER A 203 18.81 1.69 15.96
CA SER A 203 18.86 3.11 15.60
C SER A 203 19.04 3.34 14.10
N LYS A 204 20.04 2.69 13.48
CA LYS A 204 20.30 2.80 12.03
C LYS A 204 19.08 2.47 11.15
N ARG A 205 18.35 1.42 11.53
CA ARG A 205 17.12 0.98 10.86
C ARG A 205 15.99 1.99 11.06
N LEU A 206 15.82 2.50 12.28
CA LEU A 206 14.79 3.49 12.60
C LEU A 206 15.02 4.78 11.83
N ILE A 207 16.25 5.31 11.87
CA ILE A 207 16.63 6.52 11.13
C ILE A 207 16.35 6.32 9.64
N GLY A 208 16.83 5.23 9.04
CA GLY A 208 16.63 4.97 7.62
C GLY A 208 15.16 4.90 7.19
N VAL A 209 14.30 4.24 7.97
CA VAL A 209 12.85 4.15 7.68
C VAL A 209 12.15 5.49 7.91
N LEU A 210 12.42 6.17 9.03
CA LEU A 210 11.81 7.46 9.34
C LEU A 210 12.24 8.56 8.37
N SER A 211 13.47 8.54 7.86
CA SER A 211 13.90 9.44 6.80
C SER A 211 13.11 9.23 5.51
N VAL A 212 12.79 7.99 5.13
CA VAL A 212 11.91 7.73 3.97
C VAL A 212 10.51 8.26 4.22
N ILE A 213 9.98 8.08 5.43
CA ILE A 213 8.65 8.59 5.82
C ILE A 213 8.61 10.12 5.83
N GLY A 214 9.69 10.77 6.28
CA GLY A 214 9.82 12.24 6.26
C GLY A 214 9.90 12.81 4.84
N GLU A 215 10.41 12.03 3.88
CA GLU A 215 10.46 12.37 2.45
C GLU A 215 9.18 11.97 1.69
N GLU A 216 8.30 11.18 2.31
CA GLU A 216 7.12 10.59 1.67
C GLU A 216 6.01 11.64 1.48
N LEU A 217 5.48 11.73 0.25
CA LEU A 217 4.37 12.64 -0.05
C LEU A 217 3.08 12.18 0.63
N ASP A 218 2.34 13.15 1.16
CA ASP A 218 1.00 12.92 1.69
C ASP A 218 -0.04 12.88 0.57
N THR A 219 0.03 11.82 -0.23
CA THR A 219 -0.95 11.50 -1.27
C THR A 219 -1.36 10.04 -1.12
N PRO A 220 -2.64 9.68 -1.29
CA PRO A 220 -3.04 8.28 -1.16
C PRO A 220 -2.43 7.37 -2.23
N LEU A 221 -1.85 6.26 -1.76
CA LEU A 221 -1.36 5.14 -2.56
C LEU A 221 -0.16 5.51 -3.46
N TYR A 222 0.35 4.52 -4.18
CA TYR A 222 1.50 4.66 -5.08
C TYR A 222 1.44 3.66 -6.23
N TYR A 223 2.19 3.96 -7.29
CA TYR A 223 2.49 3.01 -8.36
C TYR A 223 3.76 2.24 -8.05
N VAL A 224 4.02 1.16 -8.78
CA VAL A 224 5.31 0.45 -8.70
C VAL A 224 5.91 0.39 -10.10
N LEU A 225 7.16 0.86 -10.21
CA LEU A 225 7.80 1.11 -11.51
C LEU A 225 7.88 -0.13 -12.39
N ASP A 226 8.38 -1.23 -11.84
CA ASP A 226 8.48 -2.50 -12.57
C ASP A 226 7.11 -2.99 -13.07
N ARG A 227 6.06 -2.77 -12.27
CA ARG A 227 4.70 -3.16 -12.63
C ARG A 227 4.18 -2.31 -13.78
N LEU A 228 4.33 -0.98 -13.72
CA LEU A 228 3.95 -0.08 -14.81
C LEU A 228 4.57 -0.52 -16.14
N MET A 229 5.88 -0.79 -16.12
CA MET A 229 6.62 -1.20 -17.32
C MET A 229 6.26 -2.62 -17.78
N SER A 230 5.97 -3.53 -16.85
CA SER A 230 5.49 -4.89 -17.18
C SER A 230 4.12 -4.90 -17.87
N ILE A 231 3.25 -3.93 -17.56
CA ILE A 231 1.92 -3.81 -18.18
C ILE A 231 2.09 -3.49 -19.67
N VAL A 232 2.99 -2.58 -20.02
CA VAL A 232 3.27 -2.18 -21.42
C VAL A 232 4.33 -3.06 -22.10
N ARG A 233 4.95 -3.99 -21.37
CA ARG A 233 6.05 -4.87 -21.83
C ARG A 233 7.25 -4.11 -22.40
N CYS A 234 7.63 -3.03 -21.72
CA CYS A 234 8.77 -2.20 -22.07
C CYS A 234 9.90 -2.39 -21.05
N ASP A 235 11.14 -2.12 -21.46
CA ASP A 235 12.30 -2.13 -20.57
C ASP A 235 12.15 -1.09 -19.46
N THR A 236 12.61 -1.45 -18.26
CA THR A 236 12.41 -0.62 -17.07
C THR A 236 13.49 0.45 -16.96
N PRO A 237 13.14 1.76 -16.93
CA PRO A 237 14.11 2.82 -16.70
C PRO A 237 14.70 2.74 -15.30
N SER A 238 15.83 3.41 -15.09
CA SER A 238 16.31 3.63 -13.74
C SER A 238 15.29 4.48 -12.96
N MET A 239 15.16 4.21 -11.66
CA MET A 239 14.22 4.94 -10.80
C MET A 239 14.49 6.46 -10.82
N VAL A 240 15.75 6.88 -10.94
CA VAL A 240 16.13 8.29 -11.02
C VAL A 240 15.59 8.91 -12.31
N LYS A 241 15.79 8.25 -13.48
CA LYS A 241 15.27 8.74 -14.77
C LYS A 241 13.74 8.87 -14.76
N PHE A 242 13.02 7.86 -14.26
CA PHE A 242 11.56 7.92 -14.22
C PHE A 242 11.06 9.06 -13.32
N ARG A 243 11.70 9.24 -12.16
CA ARG A 243 11.39 10.35 -11.24
C ARG A 243 11.70 11.71 -11.88
N SER A 244 12.81 11.85 -12.61
CA SER A 244 13.10 13.07 -13.36
C SER A 244 11.99 13.41 -14.36
N GLY A 245 11.46 12.42 -15.09
CA GLY A 245 10.35 12.64 -16.02
C GLY A 245 9.10 13.23 -15.36
N LEU A 246 8.75 12.76 -14.15
CA LEU A 246 7.63 13.32 -13.38
C LEU A 246 7.93 14.73 -12.85
N LEU A 247 9.15 14.97 -12.37
CA LEU A 247 9.58 16.26 -11.81
C LEU A 247 9.66 17.34 -12.90
N ASN A 248 10.22 17.01 -14.06
CA ASN A 248 10.30 17.89 -15.23
C ASN A 248 8.91 18.20 -15.80
N ALA A 249 7.94 17.30 -15.60
CA ALA A 249 6.53 17.53 -15.93
C ALA A 249 5.79 18.41 -14.88
N GLY A 250 6.49 18.91 -13.85
CA GLY A 250 5.94 19.81 -12.84
C GLY A 250 5.27 19.11 -11.65
N TYR A 251 5.44 17.80 -11.48
CA TYR A 251 4.81 17.03 -10.40
C TYR A 251 5.82 16.54 -9.37
N ASN A 252 5.37 16.45 -8.12
CA ASN A 252 6.19 15.95 -7.02
C ASN A 252 6.18 14.43 -7.01
N VAL A 253 7.32 13.83 -6.65
CA VAL A 253 7.45 12.38 -6.54
C VAL A 253 8.32 11.98 -5.35
N SER A 254 7.89 10.98 -4.60
CA SER A 254 8.58 10.39 -3.45
C SER A 254 8.57 8.86 -3.54
N PHE A 255 9.34 8.23 -2.66
CA PHE A 255 9.16 6.82 -2.36
C PHE A 255 8.12 6.68 -1.25
N SER A 256 7.48 5.52 -1.18
CA SER A 256 6.76 5.08 0.01
C SER A 256 7.65 4.14 0.80
N HIS A 257 7.66 4.29 2.12
CA HIS A 257 8.35 3.35 3.01
C HIS A 257 7.84 1.90 2.83
N ALA A 258 6.62 1.74 2.32
CA ALA A 258 6.00 0.44 2.15
C ALA A 258 6.53 -0.38 0.95
N ASN A 259 7.23 0.24 -0.02
CA ASN A 259 7.79 -0.48 -1.18
C ASN A 259 8.99 0.24 -1.83
N LYS A 260 10.13 -0.44 -1.97
CA LYS A 260 11.36 0.13 -2.56
C LYS A 260 11.27 0.59 -4.01
N LEU A 261 10.31 0.05 -4.77
CA LEU A 261 10.08 0.39 -6.18
C LEU A 261 8.87 1.32 -6.36
N SER A 262 8.35 1.89 -5.27
CA SER A 262 7.19 2.78 -5.29
C SER A 262 7.48 4.08 -6.03
N ILE A 263 6.46 4.58 -6.72
CA ILE A 263 6.37 5.93 -7.25
C ILE A 263 5.11 6.55 -6.65
N LYS A 264 5.31 7.34 -5.61
CA LYS A 264 4.24 8.08 -4.94
C LYS A 264 4.26 9.52 -5.46
N THR A 265 3.19 9.98 -6.05
CA THR A 265 3.16 11.27 -6.78
C THR A 265 1.80 11.92 -6.71
N ASN A 266 1.79 13.26 -6.78
CA ASN A 266 0.57 14.04 -6.97
C ASN A 266 0.17 14.17 -8.46
N ALA A 267 0.93 13.56 -9.37
CA ALA A 267 0.61 13.53 -10.78
C ALA A 267 -0.68 12.72 -11.05
N PRO A 268 -1.60 13.24 -11.89
CA PRO A 268 -2.71 12.45 -12.40
C PRO A 268 -2.19 11.19 -13.11
N ALA A 269 -2.98 10.11 -13.06
CA ALA A 269 -2.64 8.84 -13.72
C ALA A 269 -2.28 9.00 -15.21
N GLU A 270 -2.89 9.99 -15.87
CA GLU A 270 -2.62 10.31 -17.27
C GLU A 270 -1.18 10.76 -17.51
N ILE A 271 -0.64 11.57 -16.61
CA ILE A 271 0.75 12.03 -16.68
C ILE A 271 1.70 10.85 -16.43
N VAL A 272 1.37 9.98 -15.46
CA VAL A 272 2.16 8.76 -15.21
C VAL A 272 2.24 7.90 -16.46
N TRP A 273 1.11 7.70 -17.17
CA TRP A 273 1.11 6.99 -18.44
C TRP A 273 1.82 7.74 -19.57
N ASN A 274 1.78 9.07 -19.60
CA ASN A 274 2.55 9.86 -20.58
C ASN A 274 4.07 9.68 -20.38
N VAL A 275 4.56 9.65 -19.13
CA VAL A 275 5.97 9.33 -18.85
C VAL A 275 6.33 7.93 -19.37
N VAL A 276 5.45 6.93 -19.14
CA VAL A 276 5.67 5.57 -19.67
C VAL A 276 5.72 5.57 -21.22
N LYS A 277 4.79 6.29 -21.87
CA LYS A 277 4.74 6.40 -23.35
C LYS A 277 5.98 7.11 -23.91
N ALA A 278 6.43 8.19 -23.27
CA ALA A 278 7.62 8.91 -23.68
C ALA A 278 8.88 8.02 -23.55
N TRP A 279 8.97 7.21 -22.50
CA TRP A 279 10.04 6.24 -22.35
C TRP A 279 10.01 5.15 -23.43
N GLU A 280 8.82 4.61 -23.74
CA GLU A 280 8.65 3.61 -24.80
C GLU A 280 8.99 4.16 -26.19
N LYS A 281 8.74 5.45 -26.47
CA LYS A 281 9.19 6.08 -27.73
C LYS A 281 10.71 6.05 -27.90
N MET A 282 11.46 6.18 -26.80
CA MET A 282 12.93 6.09 -26.80
C MET A 282 13.43 4.63 -26.76
N HIS A 283 12.67 3.73 -26.13
CA HIS A 283 13.01 2.32 -25.94
C HIS A 283 11.80 1.45 -26.35
N PRO A 284 11.60 1.21 -27.66
CA PRO A 284 10.37 0.62 -28.18
C PRO A 284 10.08 -0.77 -27.61
N ALA A 285 8.83 -0.99 -27.21
CA ALA A 285 8.36 -2.31 -26.83
C ALA A 285 8.17 -3.19 -28.08
N LYS A 286 8.25 -4.51 -27.92
CA LYS A 286 7.97 -5.46 -29.02
C LYS A 286 6.46 -5.54 -29.28
N ARG A 287 5.93 -4.55 -30.00
CA ARG A 287 4.49 -4.36 -30.23
C ARG A 287 3.85 -5.54 -30.95
N GLU A 288 4.59 -6.27 -31.80
CA GLU A 288 4.04 -7.45 -32.51
C GLU A 288 3.64 -8.59 -31.55
N LYS A 289 4.20 -8.62 -30.34
CA LYS A 289 3.90 -9.64 -29.32
C LYS A 289 2.69 -9.27 -28.44
N LEU A 290 2.10 -8.09 -28.65
CA LEU A 290 0.94 -7.63 -27.89
C LEU A 290 -0.35 -8.14 -28.54
N GLY A 291 -1.28 -8.63 -27.71
CA GLY A 291 -2.61 -8.99 -28.19
C GLY A 291 -3.40 -7.75 -28.64
N LYS A 292 -4.29 -7.92 -29.61
CA LYS A 292 -5.11 -6.83 -30.19
C LYS A 292 -5.96 -6.09 -29.13
N GLU A 293 -6.41 -6.79 -28.09
CA GLU A 293 -7.19 -6.23 -26.97
C GLU A 293 -6.36 -6.09 -25.68
N SER A 294 -5.03 -6.03 -25.80
CA SER A 294 -4.16 -5.90 -24.63
C SER A 294 -4.23 -4.48 -24.05
N PRO A 295 -4.16 -4.34 -22.71
CA PRO A 295 -4.13 -3.02 -22.08
C PRO A 295 -2.90 -2.21 -22.51
N ALA A 296 -1.78 -2.89 -22.80
CA ALA A 296 -0.55 -2.30 -23.32
C ALA A 296 -0.80 -1.52 -24.61
N LEU A 297 -1.44 -2.17 -25.60
CA LEU A 297 -1.66 -1.57 -26.92
C LEU A 297 -2.59 -0.36 -26.80
N ALA A 298 -3.67 -0.47 -26.02
CA ALA A 298 -4.60 0.64 -25.80
C ALA A 298 -3.91 1.88 -25.19
N ILE A 299 -2.99 1.67 -24.25
CA ILE A 299 -2.21 2.76 -23.64
C ILE A 299 -1.23 3.36 -24.66
N LEU A 300 -0.43 2.53 -25.33
CA LEU A 300 0.66 2.98 -26.20
C LEU A 300 0.18 3.63 -27.51
N THR A 301 -1.04 3.31 -27.97
CA THR A 301 -1.64 3.94 -29.16
C THR A 301 -2.21 5.33 -28.87
N ALA A 302 -2.56 5.63 -27.61
CA ALA A 302 -3.12 6.93 -27.24
C ALA A 302 -2.03 8.03 -27.26
N GLN A 303 -2.30 9.13 -27.96
CA GLN A 303 -1.35 10.25 -28.05
C GLN A 303 -1.04 10.84 -26.65
N PRO A 304 0.23 11.17 -26.35
CA PRO A 304 0.58 11.85 -25.11
C PRO A 304 0.05 13.29 -25.14
N THR A 305 -0.44 13.77 -23.99
CA THR A 305 -0.96 15.14 -23.88
C THR A 305 0.13 16.19 -23.64
N ILE A 306 1.30 15.77 -23.18
CA ILE A 306 2.46 16.62 -22.95
C ILE A 306 3.74 15.92 -23.40
N GLU A 307 4.75 16.70 -23.74
CA GLU A 307 6.12 16.22 -23.95
C GLU A 307 6.83 16.04 -22.60
N ILE A 308 7.58 14.95 -22.44
CA ILE A 308 8.28 14.60 -21.19
C ILE A 308 9.78 14.61 -21.44
N SER A 309 10.52 15.45 -20.70
CA SER A 309 11.98 15.38 -20.66
C SER A 309 12.46 14.41 -19.57
N PHE A 310 13.44 13.57 -19.91
CA PHE A 310 14.12 12.67 -18.96
C PHE A 310 15.48 13.20 -18.48
N ASP A 311 15.76 14.48 -18.71
CA ASP A 311 16.96 15.15 -18.20
C ASP A 311 17.03 15.03 -16.68
N LEU A 312 18.24 14.86 -16.13
CA LEU A 312 18.41 14.58 -14.71
C LEU A 312 17.91 15.75 -13.84
N HIS A 313 16.82 15.53 -13.10
CA HIS A 313 16.31 16.54 -12.17
C HIS A 313 17.04 16.45 -10.82
N PRO A 314 17.45 17.58 -10.19
CA PRO A 314 18.19 17.59 -8.92
C PRO A 314 17.47 16.85 -7.78
N ALA A 315 16.14 16.98 -7.70
CA ALA A 315 15.30 16.31 -6.71
C ALA A 315 14.97 14.83 -7.02
N ALA A 316 15.46 14.28 -8.14
CA ALA A 316 15.15 12.91 -8.52
C ALA A 316 15.80 11.87 -7.58
N ASN A 317 16.95 12.20 -6.98
CA ASN A 317 17.59 11.35 -5.98
C ASN A 317 17.33 11.93 -4.57
N PRO A 318 16.54 11.26 -3.71
CA PRO A 318 16.26 11.76 -2.36
C PRO A 318 17.50 11.69 -1.46
N GLU A 319 17.53 12.51 -0.42
CA GLU A 319 18.70 12.69 0.43
C GLU A 319 19.04 11.42 1.22
N SER A 320 18.02 10.73 1.75
CA SER A 320 18.19 9.44 2.44
C SER A 320 18.89 8.39 1.57
N ARG A 321 18.72 8.47 0.23
CA ARG A 321 19.40 7.58 -0.71
C ARG A 321 20.82 8.04 -1.03
N LYS A 322 21.07 9.35 -1.14
CA LYS A 322 22.42 9.90 -1.31
C LYS A 322 23.31 9.59 -0.11
N LEU A 323 22.74 9.67 1.09
CA LEU A 323 23.42 9.35 2.35
C LEU A 323 23.51 7.84 2.64
N HIS A 324 23.14 6.97 1.68
CA HIS A 324 23.22 5.50 1.80
C HIS A 324 22.54 4.93 3.07
N MET A 325 21.46 5.55 3.52
CA MET A 325 20.74 5.11 4.72
C MET A 325 20.07 3.75 4.51
N GLN A 326 19.82 3.03 5.61
CA GLN A 326 19.10 1.75 5.60
C GLN A 326 17.58 1.94 5.43
N ARG A 327 17.18 2.35 4.22
CA ARG A 327 15.80 2.75 3.85
C ARG A 327 14.82 1.57 3.81
N PHE A 328 15.28 0.43 3.30
CA PHE A 328 14.48 -0.78 3.14
C PHE A 328 15.26 -1.96 3.70
N GLN A 329 14.54 -2.84 4.39
CA GLN A 329 15.16 -3.96 5.06
C GLN A 329 15.38 -5.14 4.13
N VAL A 330 16.45 -5.86 4.39
CA VAL A 330 16.73 -7.15 3.75
C VAL A 330 16.46 -8.21 4.80
N ASN A 331 15.75 -9.26 4.40
CA ASN A 331 15.45 -10.38 5.29
C ASN A 331 16.78 -10.97 5.82
N PRO A 332 16.95 -11.09 7.14
CA PRO A 332 18.21 -11.49 7.75
C PRO A 332 18.59 -12.96 7.44
N THR A 333 17.61 -13.84 7.20
CA THR A 333 17.86 -15.26 6.91
C THR A 333 16.97 -15.81 5.79
N ALA A 334 17.40 -16.91 5.18
CA ALA A 334 16.55 -17.72 4.32
C ALA A 334 15.40 -18.33 5.15
N ASN A 335 14.15 -18.24 4.65
CA ASN A 335 12.92 -18.64 5.35
C ASN A 335 12.46 -17.69 6.49
N TRP A 336 13.00 -16.48 6.53
CA TRP A 336 12.52 -15.46 7.46
C TRP A 336 11.08 -15.04 7.12
N GLY A 337 10.20 -15.08 8.12
CA GLY A 337 8.75 -15.03 7.94
C GLY A 337 7.98 -15.05 9.25
N PRO A 338 6.72 -14.60 9.28
CA PRO A 338 5.93 -14.52 10.50
C PRO A 338 5.70 -15.92 11.09
N GLY A 339 5.82 -16.02 12.42
CA GLY A 339 5.54 -17.21 13.21
C GLY A 339 4.16 -17.79 12.93
N ALA A 340 4.01 -19.11 12.96
CA ALA A 340 2.68 -19.69 13.08
C ALA A 340 2.14 -19.39 14.48
N ARG A 341 0.83 -19.08 14.60
CA ARG A 341 0.17 -18.92 15.90
C ARG A 341 0.44 -20.15 16.78
N SER A 342 0.71 -19.93 18.06
CA SER A 342 0.85 -21.03 19.02
C SER A 342 -0.43 -21.86 19.00
N THR A 343 -0.25 -23.15 18.76
CA THR A 343 -1.29 -24.17 18.73
C THR A 343 -0.82 -25.25 19.69
N THR A 344 -1.70 -25.70 20.58
CA THR A 344 -1.34 -26.58 21.70
C THR A 344 -0.75 -27.93 21.26
N ILE A 345 -0.95 -28.31 19.99
CA ILE A 345 -0.53 -29.60 19.43
C ILE A 345 -0.15 -29.42 17.95
N VAL A 346 1.13 -29.22 17.62
CA VAL A 346 1.68 -29.43 16.26
C VAL A 346 3.16 -29.81 16.36
N ASP A 347 3.54 -30.94 15.75
CA ASP A 347 4.93 -31.42 15.63
C ASP A 347 5.82 -30.32 14.99
N PRO A 348 6.95 -29.93 15.60
CA PRO A 348 7.89 -28.96 15.06
C PRO A 348 8.35 -29.25 13.62
N ARG A 349 8.41 -30.52 13.20
CA ARG A 349 8.85 -30.94 11.86
C ARG A 349 7.87 -30.51 10.76
N GLU A 350 6.57 -30.47 11.04
CA GLU A 350 5.54 -30.04 10.08
C GLU A 350 5.60 -28.53 9.79
N LYS A 351 5.97 -27.71 10.79
CA LYS A 351 6.06 -26.24 10.64
C LYS A 351 7.17 -25.83 9.67
N THR A 352 8.33 -26.45 9.78
CA THR A 352 9.48 -26.21 8.89
C THR A 352 9.18 -26.66 7.46
N SER A 353 8.53 -27.83 7.32
CA SER A 353 8.08 -28.40 6.04
C SER A 353 7.12 -27.48 5.28
N LYS A 354 6.10 -26.91 5.93
CA LYS A 354 5.15 -25.97 5.27
C LYS A 354 5.83 -24.68 4.80
N ARG A 355 6.74 -24.11 5.60
CA ARG A 355 7.48 -22.88 5.23
C ARG A 355 8.38 -23.13 4.00
N GLN A 356 9.14 -24.21 4.02
CA GLN A 356 9.99 -24.61 2.90
C GLN A 356 9.18 -24.92 1.63
N ARG A 357 8.03 -25.60 1.76
CA ARG A 357 7.15 -25.95 0.62
C ARG A 357 6.52 -24.74 -0.08
N ASN A 358 6.20 -23.69 0.67
CA ASN A 358 5.53 -22.50 0.12
C ASN A 358 6.51 -21.45 -0.40
N GLN A 359 7.80 -21.53 -0.03
CA GLN A 359 8.82 -20.63 -0.54
C GLN A 359 9.05 -20.89 -2.04
N ASN A 360 9.12 -19.82 -2.85
CA ASN A 360 9.36 -19.91 -4.29
C ASN A 360 8.34 -20.77 -5.08
N LYS A 361 7.15 -21.04 -4.53
CA LYS A 361 6.11 -21.84 -5.21
C LYS A 361 5.74 -21.30 -6.60
N HIS A 362 5.85 -19.99 -6.79
CA HIS A 362 5.66 -19.33 -8.08
C HIS A 362 6.94 -19.19 -8.93
N LYS A 363 8.12 -19.35 -8.34
CA LYS A 363 9.41 -19.37 -9.06
C LYS A 363 9.61 -20.70 -9.80
N LYS A 364 9.18 -21.83 -9.19
CA LYS A 364 9.24 -23.16 -9.82
C LYS A 364 8.32 -23.33 -11.03
N LYS A 365 7.21 -22.56 -11.12
CA LYS A 365 6.30 -22.62 -12.27
C LYS A 365 6.89 -22.11 -13.58
N HIS A 366 8.01 -21.36 -13.54
CA HIS A 366 8.70 -20.87 -14.74
C HIS A 366 9.91 -21.70 -15.17
N GLN A 367 10.28 -22.75 -14.41
CA GLN A 367 11.46 -23.57 -14.72
C GLN A 367 11.14 -24.93 -15.37
N HIS A 368 9.86 -25.27 -15.58
CA HIS A 368 9.45 -26.46 -16.32
C HIS A 368 8.81 -26.12 -17.66
N ILE A 369 9.58 -25.47 -18.54
CA ILE A 369 9.41 -25.60 -19.99
C ILE A 369 10.82 -25.65 -20.58
N SER A 370 11.39 -26.85 -20.63
CA SER A 370 12.56 -27.18 -21.44
C SER A 370 12.11 -28.19 -22.51
N PRO A 371 12.52 -28.04 -23.77
CA PRO A 371 12.05 -28.87 -24.88
C PRO A 371 12.92 -30.14 -24.99
N SER A 372 12.45 -31.24 -24.43
CA SER A 372 12.99 -32.57 -24.76
C SER A 372 11.96 -33.63 -24.39
N ASP A 373 11.00 -33.84 -25.28
CA ASP A 373 10.26 -35.10 -25.41
C ASP A 373 9.62 -35.10 -26.79
N SER A 374 10.39 -35.57 -27.77
CA SER A 374 9.89 -35.93 -29.10
C SER A 374 8.89 -37.09 -28.92
N PRO A 375 7.66 -37.04 -29.46
CA PRO A 375 6.79 -38.20 -29.44
C PRO A 375 7.33 -39.27 -30.40
N PRO A 376 7.20 -40.58 -30.08
CA PRO A 376 7.70 -41.64 -30.94
C PRO A 376 6.90 -41.71 -32.26
N PRO A 377 7.51 -42.16 -33.36
CA PRO A 377 6.87 -42.17 -34.67
C PRO A 377 5.73 -43.21 -34.72
N LYS A 378 4.60 -42.79 -35.30
CA LYS A 378 3.42 -43.63 -35.55
C LYS A 378 3.80 -44.76 -36.51
N GLN A 379 3.69 -46.01 -36.06
CA GLN A 379 3.70 -47.18 -36.95
C GLN A 379 2.44 -47.16 -37.81
N GLN A 380 2.62 -47.11 -39.13
CA GLN A 380 1.60 -47.40 -40.13
C GLN A 380 1.25 -48.88 -40.06
N LYS A 381 -0.04 -49.19 -39.86
CA LYS A 381 -0.58 -50.51 -40.18
C LYS A 381 -0.85 -50.53 -41.68
N SER A 382 -0.07 -51.31 -42.43
CA SER A 382 -0.40 -51.73 -43.79
C SER A 382 -1.34 -52.92 -43.73
N ASN A 383 -2.43 -52.84 -44.48
CA ASN A 383 -3.31 -53.96 -44.80
C ASN A 383 -2.60 -54.92 -45.75
N VAL A 384 -3.06 -56.18 -45.67
CA VAL A 384 -2.72 -57.39 -46.45
C VAL A 384 -1.56 -58.19 -45.90
#